data_AF-A0A6M7WSW6-F1
#
_entry.id   AF-A0A6M7WSW6-F1
#
_cell.length_a   1.000
_cell.length_b   1.000
_cell.length_c   1.000
_cell.angle_alpha   90.00
_cell.angle_beta   90.00
_cell.angle_gamma   90.00
#
_symmetry.space_group_name_H-M   'P 1'
#
loop_
_entity.id
_entity.type
_entity.pdbx_description
1 polymer ?
#
loop_
_entity_poly.entity_id
_entity_poly.type
_entity_poly.pdbx_seq_one_letter_code
_entity_poly.pdbx_strand_id
1 'polypeptide(L)'
;MRLVLSICISLSLVYVAPAAAITLSNKEWKAFSCVLSKARDQGNPDVAAGYAIDECPTEGLSDAQKERIRDLVTRRLMKEYGLTCLGTGCGE
;
A
#
# COMPACT_ATOMS: atom_id res chain seq x y z
N MET A 1 -13.35 -13.19 -55.98
CA MET A 1 -13.03 -13.64 -54.61
C MET A 1 -12.20 -12.56 -53.94
N ARG A 2 -12.89 -11.57 -53.35
CA ARG A 2 -12.87 -11.20 -51.91
C ARG A 2 -11.47 -10.94 -51.33
N LEU A 3 -11.11 -9.66 -51.35
CA LEU A 3 -10.15 -8.98 -50.47
C LEU A 3 -10.34 -9.42 -49.02
N VAL A 4 -9.25 -9.78 -48.34
CA VAL A 4 -9.22 -9.84 -46.87
C VAL A 4 -8.07 -8.96 -46.40
N LEU A 5 -8.38 -7.67 -46.25
CA LEU A 5 -7.69 -6.81 -45.30
C LEU A 5 -7.92 -7.41 -43.91
N SER A 6 -6.90 -8.01 -43.30
CA SER A 6 -6.94 -8.35 -41.87
C SER A 6 -6.10 -7.32 -41.11
N ILE A 7 -6.76 -6.19 -40.87
CA ILE A 7 -6.37 -5.22 -39.86
C ILE A 7 -6.88 -5.77 -38.53
N CYS A 8 -6.01 -6.40 -37.74
CA CYS A 8 -6.27 -6.60 -36.31
C CYS A 8 -5.34 -5.67 -35.53
N ILE A 9 -5.78 -4.43 -35.48
CA ILE A 9 -5.49 -3.49 -34.41
C ILE A 9 -5.92 -4.17 -33.11
N SER A 10 -4.98 -4.52 -32.25
CA SER A 10 -5.14 -4.35 -30.80
C SER A 10 -3.75 -4.44 -30.19
N LEU A 11 -3.11 -3.28 -30.24
CA LEU A 11 -2.09 -2.83 -29.31
C LEU A 11 -2.67 -3.01 -27.90
N SER A 12 -2.58 -4.21 -27.35
CA SER A 12 -2.76 -4.42 -25.91
C SER A 12 -1.52 -3.83 -25.25
N LEU A 13 -1.50 -2.50 -25.17
CA LEU A 13 -0.78 -1.79 -24.12
C LEU A 13 -1.29 -2.40 -22.82
N VAL A 14 -0.55 -3.38 -22.32
CA VAL A 14 -0.54 -3.67 -20.90
C VAL A 14 0.06 -2.41 -20.30
N TYR A 15 -0.81 -1.44 -20.03
CA TYR A 15 -0.52 -0.30 -19.18
C TYR A 15 -0.36 -0.92 -17.79
N VAL A 16 0.83 -1.49 -17.54
CA VAL A 16 1.33 -1.72 -16.21
C VAL A 16 1.41 -0.33 -15.64
N ALA A 17 0.32 0.13 -15.02
CA ALA A 17 0.36 1.33 -14.21
C ALA A 17 1.57 1.14 -13.30
N PRO A 18 2.60 1.99 -13.41
CA PRO A 18 3.73 1.87 -12.50
C PRO A 18 3.10 1.93 -11.11
N ALA A 19 3.32 0.89 -10.31
CA ALA A 19 2.92 0.89 -8.91
C ALA A 19 3.38 2.24 -8.37
N ALA A 20 2.42 3.14 -8.15
CA ALA A 20 2.73 4.54 -7.92
C ALA A 20 3.71 4.54 -6.75
N ALA A 21 4.96 4.95 -7.00
CA ALA A 21 5.94 5.03 -5.95
C ALA A 21 5.37 6.08 -5.00
N ILE A 22 4.80 5.65 -3.88
CA ILE A 22 4.16 6.53 -2.93
C ILE A 22 5.28 7.39 -2.36
N THR A 23 5.37 8.61 -2.85
CA THR A 23 6.37 9.59 -2.41
C THR A 23 5.91 10.15 -1.08
N LEU A 24 6.19 9.42 0.00
CA LEU A 24 6.02 9.95 1.35
C LEU A 24 6.99 11.13 1.54
N SER A 25 6.51 12.22 2.12
CA SER A 25 7.35 13.30 2.62
C SER A 25 8.29 12.80 3.73
N ASN A 26 9.33 13.57 4.07
CA ASN A 26 10.27 13.18 5.12
C ASN A 26 9.57 12.95 6.48
N LYS A 27 8.54 13.75 6.80
CA LYS A 27 7.73 13.57 8.02
C LYS A 27 6.91 12.27 7.97
N GLU A 28 6.25 12.02 6.84
CA GLU A 28 5.48 10.79 6.66
C GLU A 28 6.37 9.53 6.70
N TRP A 29 7.59 9.59 6.16
CA TRP A 29 8.58 8.51 6.27
C TRP A 29 9.01 8.22 7.70
N LYS A 30 9.22 9.27 8.51
CA LYS A 30 9.56 9.11 9.94
C LYS A 30 8.42 8.45 10.71
N ALA A 31 7.20 8.93 10.52
CA ALA A 31 6.01 8.34 11.12
C ALA A 31 5.84 6.89 10.65
N PHE A 32 5.87 6.62 9.34
CA PHE A 32 5.79 5.28 8.77
C PHE A 32 6.80 4.30 9.37
N SER A 33 8.07 4.70 9.46
CA SER A 33 9.13 3.83 9.98
C SER A 33 8.94 3.51 11.47
N CYS A 34 8.51 4.50 12.25
CA CYS A 34 8.17 4.32 13.65
C CYS A 34 6.98 3.36 13.83
N VAL A 35 5.90 3.58 13.08
CA VAL A 35 4.67 2.78 13.16
C VAL A 35 4.95 1.33 12.75
N LEU A 36 5.67 1.13 11.63
CA LEU A 36 6.08 -0.20 11.18
C LEU A 36 6.92 -0.94 12.22
N SER A 37 7.88 -0.25 12.85
CA SER A 37 8.74 -0.85 13.87
C SER A 37 7.95 -1.28 15.11
N LYS A 38 6.96 -0.49 15.55
CA LYS A 38 6.14 -0.80 16.73
C LYS A 38 5.07 -1.85 16.45
N ALA A 39 4.53 -1.87 15.24
CA ALA A 39 3.44 -2.76 14.87
C ALA A 39 3.93 -4.17 14.46
N ARG A 40 5.21 -4.34 14.13
CA ARG A 40 5.83 -5.62 13.70
C ARG A 40 5.76 -6.76 14.71
N ASP A 41 5.73 -6.45 15.99
CA ASP A 41 5.74 -7.48 17.05
C ASP A 41 4.33 -7.73 17.61
N GLN A 42 3.30 -7.25 16.92
CA GLN A 42 1.91 -7.36 17.35
C GLN A 42 1.12 -8.30 16.43
N GLY A 43 0.08 -8.91 17.00
CA GLY A 43 -0.72 -9.95 16.34
C GLY A 43 -1.43 -9.46 15.08
N ASN A 44 -2.51 -8.69 15.22
CA ASN A 44 -3.29 -8.21 14.09
C ASN A 44 -2.65 -6.93 13.48
N PRO A 45 -2.22 -6.94 12.20
CA PRO A 45 -1.56 -5.80 11.56
C PRO A 45 -2.34 -4.49 11.58
N ASP A 46 -3.67 -4.55 11.39
CA ASP A 46 -4.50 -3.35 11.31
C ASP A 46 -4.67 -2.68 12.68
N VAL A 47 -4.92 -3.50 13.70
CA VAL A 47 -5.00 -3.07 15.10
C VAL A 47 -3.65 -2.52 15.56
N ALA A 48 -2.57 -3.22 15.23
CA ALA A 48 -1.21 -2.83 15.59
C ALA A 48 -0.80 -1.49 14.96
N ALA A 49 -1.07 -1.30 13.67
CA ALA A 49 -0.81 -0.03 12.99
C ALA A 49 -1.66 1.11 13.56
N GLY A 50 -2.91 0.82 13.92
CA GLY A 50 -3.80 1.77 14.59
C GLY A 50 -3.28 2.23 15.95
N TYR A 51 -2.82 1.33 16.82
CA TYR A 51 -2.21 1.75 18.10
C TYR A 51 -0.88 2.48 17.90
N ALA A 52 -0.05 2.00 16.97
CA ALA A 52 1.27 2.57 16.77
C ALA A 52 1.24 3.98 16.14
N ILE A 53 0.19 4.36 15.41
CA ILE A 53 0.08 5.71 14.82
C ILE A 53 -0.03 6.80 15.88
N ASP A 54 -0.67 6.50 17.02
CA ASP A 54 -0.87 7.46 18.12
C ASP A 54 0.39 7.63 18.99
N GLU A 55 1.29 6.65 18.97
CA GLU A 55 2.55 6.67 19.72
C GLU A 55 3.74 7.21 18.91
N CYS A 56 3.54 7.48 17.63
CA CYS A 56 4.60 7.93 16.72
C CYS A 56 4.49 9.43 16.43
N PRO A 57 5.59 10.09 16.02
CA PRO A 57 5.60 11.53 15.75
C PRO A 57 4.74 11.84 14.52
N THR A 58 3.51 12.29 14.77
CA THR A 58 2.53 12.63 13.74
C THR A 58 2.18 14.12 13.73
N GLU A 59 2.95 14.95 14.44
CA GLU A 59 2.73 16.40 14.52
C GLU A 59 2.86 17.07 13.15
N GLY A 60 1.79 17.75 12.74
CA GLY A 60 1.70 18.39 11.43
C GLY A 60 1.39 17.43 10.28
N LEU A 61 0.96 16.20 10.57
CA LEU A 61 0.29 15.33 9.60
C LEU A 61 -1.23 15.50 9.71
N SER A 62 -1.91 15.57 8.57
CA SER A 62 -3.38 15.53 8.54
C SER A 62 -3.90 14.12 8.82
N ASP A 63 -5.16 13.98 9.20
CA ASP A 63 -5.77 12.66 9.44
C ASP A 63 -5.72 11.77 8.19
N ALA A 64 -5.86 12.37 7.00
CA ALA A 64 -5.67 11.66 5.74
C ALA A 64 -4.24 11.14 5.54
N GLN A 65 -3.23 11.82 6.08
CA GLN A 65 -1.84 11.34 6.05
C GLN A 65 -1.62 10.21 7.05
N LYS A 66 -2.17 10.34 8.25
CA LYS A 66 -2.10 9.31 9.29
C LYS A 66 -2.77 8.02 8.83
N GLU A 67 -3.97 8.11 8.24
CA GLU A 67 -4.69 6.96 7.71
C GLU A 67 -3.94 6.30 6.55
N ARG A 68 -3.33 7.09 5.65
CA ARG A 68 -2.45 6.54 4.61
C ARG A 68 -1.25 5.80 5.19
N ILE A 69 -0.61 6.34 6.23
CA ILE A 69 0.53 5.68 6.88
C ILE A 69 0.08 4.37 7.52
N ARG A 70 -1.05 4.38 8.24
CA ARG A 70 -1.64 3.18 8.84
C ARG A 70 -1.88 2.11 7.78
N ASP A 71 -2.58 2.45 6.70
CA ASP A 71 -2.86 1.54 5.58
C ASP A 71 -1.58 0.97 4.95
N LEU A 72 -0.55 1.81 4.75
CA LEU A 72 0.74 1.36 4.21
C LEU A 72 1.47 0.40 5.14
N VAL A 73 1.46 0.66 6.44
CA VAL A 73 2.06 -0.23 7.44
C VAL A 73 1.28 -1.55 7.50
N THR A 74 -0.05 -1.51 7.54
CA THR A 74 -0.89 -2.71 7.55
C THR A 74 -0.59 -3.59 6.34
N ARG A 75 -0.60 -3.03 5.11
CA ARG A 75 -0.25 -3.78 3.89
C ARG A 75 1.17 -4.34 3.93
N ARG A 76 2.12 -3.59 4.50
CA ARG A 76 3.52 -4.03 4.62
C ARG A 76 3.64 -5.21 5.57
N LEU A 77 3.00 -5.15 6.73
CA LEU A 77 2.99 -6.21 7.73
C LEU A 77 2.28 -7.46 7.23
N MET A 78 1.11 -7.31 6.60
CA MET A 78 0.40 -8.43 5.97
C MET A 78 1.29 -9.14 4.95
N LYS A 79 2.00 -8.40 4.11
CA LYS A 79 2.99 -8.96 3.18
C LYS A 79 4.14 -9.67 3.91
N GLU A 80 4.66 -9.11 5.00
CA GLU A 80 5.74 -9.72 5.80
C GLU A 80 5.28 -11.01 6.50
N TYR A 81 4.01 -11.09 6.89
CA TYR A 81 3.42 -12.27 7.52
C TYR A 81 2.97 -13.35 6.53
N GLY A 82 3.20 -13.15 5.22
CA GLY A 82 2.80 -14.09 4.18
C GLY A 82 1.29 -14.08 3.90
N LEU A 83 0.55 -13.11 4.42
CA LEU A 83 -0.86 -12.88 4.08
C LEU A 83 -0.89 -12.21 2.70
N THR A 84 -1.13 -13.00 1.65
CA THR A 84 -1.25 -12.47 0.29
C THR A 84 -2.53 -11.65 0.16
N CYS A 85 -2.38 -10.34 -0.03
CA CYS A 85 -3.47 -9.47 -0.41
C CYS A 85 -3.89 -9.76 -1.86
N LEU A 86 -4.91 -10.59 -2.04
CA LEU A 86 -5.62 -10.74 -3.32
C LEU A 86 -6.66 -9.60 -3.43
N GLY A 87 -6.27 -8.47 -4.03
CA GLY A 87 -7.18 -7.33 -4.29
C GLY A 87 -7.25 -6.30 -3.16
N THR A 88 -8.45 -5.79 -2.85
CA THR A 88 -8.71 -4.80 -1.77
C THR A 88 -8.84 -5.40 -0.38
N GLY A 89 -8.66 -6.72 -0.23
CA GLY A 89 -8.67 -7.43 1.04
C GLY A 89 -7.55 -8.45 1.11
N CYS A 90 -7.05 -8.70 2.33
CA CYS A 90 -6.04 -9.71 2.61
C CYS A 90 -6.66 -10.73 3.58
N GLY A 91 -6.83 -11.96 3.12
CA GLY A 91 -7.37 -13.08 3.89
C GLY A 91 -6.84 -14.38 3.27
N GLU A 92 -6.66 -15.40 4.12
CA GLU A 92 -6.15 -16.74 3.76
C GLU A 92 -6.89 -17.38 2.58
#